data_AF-R9KKN0-F1
#
_entry.id   AF-R9KKN0-F1
#
_cell.length_a   1.000
_cell.length_b   1.000
_cell.length_c   1.000
_cell.angle_alpha   90.00
_cell.angle_beta   90.00
_cell.angle_gamma   90.00
#
_symmetry.space_group_name_H-M   'P 1'
#
loop_
_entity.id
_entity.type
_entity.pdbx_description
1 polymer ?
#
loop_
_entity_poly.entity_id
_entity_poly.type
_entity_poly.pdbx_seq_one_letter_code
_entity_poly.pdbx_strand_id
1 'polypeptide(L)'
;MEGQNRLILWGWYSPKLVENRLILDIEKNVQKYGVKYPAAYEAFQQNKDAINSLYFHHSYAESDILMGQEYTRIALGKHYEILPHTIQTCHARVICFFNALMLPSKYALRGNHESSLIQFEQGIPQMIYDELLEITELPFKPTDKQIFLF
;
A
#
# COMPACT_ATOMS: atom_id res chain seq x y z
N MET A 1 6.95 -20.05 12.16
CA MET A 1 5.71 -19.55 11.53
C MET A 1 6.13 -18.41 10.64
N GLU A 2 6.53 -18.72 9.40
CA GLU A 2 7.24 -17.78 8.52
C GLU A 2 6.37 -17.42 7.31
N GLY A 3 6.24 -16.12 7.05
CA GLY A 3 6.21 -15.55 5.70
C GLY A 3 4.90 -15.52 4.92
N GLN A 4 3.82 -16.20 5.34
CA GLN A 4 2.59 -16.19 4.53
C GLN A 4 1.88 -14.84 4.66
N ASN A 5 2.03 -13.98 3.64
CA ASN A 5 1.32 -12.71 3.40
C ASN A 5 1.90 -11.45 4.04
N ARG A 6 3.20 -11.40 4.39
CA ARG A 6 3.82 -10.11 4.76
C ARG A 6 3.75 -9.10 3.61
N LEU A 7 3.42 -7.85 3.92
CA LEU A 7 3.46 -6.75 2.94
C LEU A 7 4.64 -5.83 3.25
N ILE A 8 5.49 -5.59 2.25
CA ILE A 8 6.70 -4.77 2.39
C ILE A 8 6.47 -3.45 1.66
N LEU A 9 6.40 -2.37 2.41
CA LEU A 9 6.17 -1.01 1.91
C LEU A 9 7.52 -0.34 1.64
N TRP A 10 7.63 0.37 0.50
CA TRP A 10 8.83 1.10 0.10
C TRP A 10 8.69 2.62 0.19
N GLY A 11 7.46 3.11 0.05
CA GLY A 11 7.17 4.53 0.11
C GLY A 11 5.67 4.76 0.22
N TRP A 12 5.31 5.91 0.77
CA TRP A 12 3.93 6.38 0.84
C TRP A 12 3.76 7.61 -0.04
N TYR A 13 2.67 7.71 -0.78
CA TYR A 13 2.44 8.84 -1.68
C TYR A 13 1.98 10.06 -0.89
N SER A 14 2.64 11.20 -1.12
CA SER A 14 2.24 12.48 -0.51
C SER A 14 0.79 12.83 -0.87
N PRO A 15 0.01 13.45 0.03
CA PRO A 15 -1.40 13.76 -0.23
C PRO A 15 -1.58 14.62 -1.47
N LYS A 16 -0.67 15.59 -1.66
CA LYS A 16 -0.64 16.46 -2.84
C LYS A 16 -0.47 15.66 -4.14
N LEU A 17 0.39 14.65 -4.17
CA LEU A 17 0.57 13.81 -5.37
C LEU A 17 -0.63 12.89 -5.58
N VAL A 18 -1.21 12.37 -4.49
CA VAL A 18 -2.42 11.54 -4.53
C VAL A 18 -3.57 12.28 -5.20
N GLU A 19 -3.88 13.48 -4.71
CA GLU A 19 -4.99 14.32 -5.20
C GLU A 19 -4.76 14.81 -6.63
N ASN A 20 -3.57 15.35 -6.92
CA ASN A 20 -3.31 16.00 -8.21
C ASN A 20 -2.98 15.02 -9.34
N ARG A 21 -2.69 13.76 -9.03
CA ARG A 21 -2.24 12.79 -10.03
C ARG A 21 -2.79 11.39 -9.82
N LEU A 22 -2.56 10.78 -8.65
CA LEU A 22 -2.80 9.34 -8.48
C LEU A 22 -4.28 8.98 -8.67
N ILE A 23 -5.19 9.68 -7.97
CA ILE A 23 -6.64 9.44 -8.07
C ILE A 23 -7.12 9.75 -9.50
N LEU A 24 -6.65 10.85 -10.10
CA LEU A 24 -7.02 11.24 -11.46
C LEU A 24 -6.58 10.19 -12.51
N ASP A 25 -5.37 9.65 -12.37
CA ASP A 25 -4.85 8.60 -13.24
C ASP A 25 -5.67 7.31 -13.09
N ILE A 26 -6.02 6.92 -11.86
CA ILE A 26 -6.89 5.77 -11.58
C ILE A 26 -8.25 5.95 -12.25
N GLU A 27 -8.91 7.10 -12.05
CA GLU A 27 -10.24 7.38 -12.60
C GLU A 27 -10.24 7.44 -14.13
N LYS A 28 -9.23 8.10 -14.72
CA LYS A 28 -9.03 8.15 -16.18
C LYS A 28 -8.82 6.76 -16.77
N ASN A 29 -8.03 5.92 -16.10
CA ASN A 29 -7.77 4.56 -16.58
C ASN A 29 -9.01 3.67 -16.45
N VAL A 30 -9.80 3.83 -15.38
CA VAL A 30 -11.09 3.14 -15.25
C VAL A 30 -12.06 3.55 -16.36
N GLN A 31 -12.15 4.84 -16.70
CA GLN A 31 -12.98 5.30 -17.83
C GLN A 31 -12.52 4.71 -19.16
N LYS A 32 -11.21 4.61 -19.38
CA LYS A 32 -10.63 4.12 -20.65
C LYS A 32 -10.71 2.60 -20.81
N TYR A 33 -10.40 1.85 -19.77
CA TYR A 33 -10.22 0.39 -19.83
C TYR A 33 -11.37 -0.39 -19.16
N GLY A 34 -12.29 0.31 -18.50
CA GLY A 34 -13.37 -0.27 -17.72
C GLY A 34 -12.93 -0.77 -16.35
N VAL A 35 -13.92 -1.14 -15.54
CA VAL A 35 -13.71 -1.72 -14.21
C VAL A 35 -13.46 -3.23 -14.34
N LYS A 36 -12.24 -3.66 -14.04
CA LYS A 36 -11.88 -5.09 -14.06
C LYS A 36 -12.35 -5.85 -12.80
N TYR A 37 -12.32 -5.20 -11.64
CA TYR A 37 -12.72 -5.79 -10.36
C TYR A 37 -13.72 -4.85 -9.64
N PRO A 38 -15.04 -5.06 -9.81
CA PRO A 38 -16.07 -4.18 -9.26
C PRO A 38 -15.94 -3.96 -7.74
N ALA A 39 -15.72 -5.02 -6.96
CA ALA A 39 -15.57 -4.91 -5.51
C ALA A 39 -14.35 -4.07 -5.09
N ALA A 40 -13.23 -4.18 -5.80
CA ALA A 40 -12.03 -3.38 -5.50
C ALA A 40 -12.25 -1.91 -5.89
N TYR A 41 -12.94 -1.64 -7.00
CA TYR A 41 -13.28 -0.29 -7.41
C TYR A 41 -14.27 0.38 -6.46
N GLU A 42 -15.28 -0.36 -5.98
CA GLU A 42 -16.21 0.13 -4.96
C GLU A 42 -15.49 0.46 -3.66
N ALA A 43 -14.64 -0.46 -3.16
CA ALA A 43 -13.85 -0.23 -1.96
C ALA A 43 -12.93 0.99 -2.12
N PHE A 44 -12.28 1.15 -3.28
CA PHE A 44 -11.52 2.35 -3.61
C PHE A 44 -12.37 3.61 -3.54
N GLN A 45 -13.51 3.67 -4.23
CA GLN A 45 -14.37 4.87 -4.26
C GLN A 45 -14.87 5.27 -2.86
N GLN A 46 -15.18 4.29 -2.00
CA GLN A 46 -15.64 4.55 -0.64
C GLN A 46 -14.52 5.03 0.30
N ASN A 47 -13.25 4.74 -0.02
CA ASN A 47 -12.14 4.95 0.92
C ASN A 47 -10.99 5.82 0.36
N LYS A 48 -11.07 6.31 -0.89
CA LYS A 48 -9.98 7.07 -1.52
C LYS A 48 -9.59 8.34 -0.75
N ASP A 49 -10.53 8.90 0.00
CA ASP A 49 -10.35 10.08 0.86
C ASP A 49 -10.52 9.75 2.35
N ALA A 50 -10.48 8.46 2.73
CA ALA A 50 -10.71 8.05 4.11
C ALA A 50 -9.60 8.54 5.04
N ILE A 51 -9.98 9.07 6.21
CA ILE A 51 -9.03 9.40 7.27
C ILE A 51 -8.22 8.16 7.66
N ASN A 52 -6.99 8.40 8.12
CA ASN A 52 -6.05 7.36 8.50
C ASN A 52 -5.78 6.32 7.40
N SER A 53 -5.96 6.70 6.13
CA SER A 53 -5.60 5.86 4.99
C SER A 53 -4.46 6.49 4.21
N LEU A 54 -3.57 5.64 3.70
CA LEU A 54 -2.45 6.07 2.87
C LEU A 54 -2.33 5.18 1.64
N TYR A 55 -1.84 5.80 0.57
CA TYR A 55 -1.42 5.10 -0.63
C TYR A 55 0.04 4.72 -0.48
N PHE A 56 0.39 3.48 -0.83
CA PHE A 56 1.75 2.97 -0.75
C PHE A 56 2.20 2.40 -2.07
N HIS A 57 3.49 2.51 -2.33
CA HIS A 57 4.17 1.60 -3.24
C HIS A 57 4.82 0.48 -2.43
N HIS A 58 4.64 -0.76 -2.86
CA HIS A 58 5.13 -1.92 -2.13
C HIS A 58 6.06 -2.80 -2.99
N SER A 59 6.92 -3.54 -2.31
CA SER A 59 7.75 -4.58 -2.93
C SER A 59 6.86 -5.69 -3.53
N TYR A 60 7.49 -6.61 -4.26
CA TYR A 60 6.82 -7.83 -4.65
C TYR A 60 6.31 -8.58 -3.44
N ALA A 61 5.10 -9.14 -3.56
CA ALA A 61 4.57 -10.05 -2.57
C ALA A 61 5.12 -11.47 -2.82
N GLU A 62 5.44 -12.19 -1.74
CA GLU A 62 5.95 -13.58 -1.81
C GLU A 62 4.84 -14.58 -2.18
N SER A 63 3.60 -14.22 -1.84
CA SER A 63 2.34 -14.90 -2.16
C SER A 63 1.33 -13.87 -2.68
N ASP A 64 0.24 -14.34 -3.29
CA ASP A 64 -0.87 -13.44 -3.58
C ASP A 64 -1.49 -12.94 -2.27
N ILE A 65 -1.64 -11.62 -2.14
CA ILE A 65 -2.29 -10.99 -0.98
C ILE A 65 -3.63 -10.44 -1.44
N LEU A 66 -4.71 -10.77 -0.75
CA LEU A 66 -6.05 -10.31 -1.12
C LEU A 66 -6.37 -8.94 -0.52
N MET A 67 -7.23 -8.18 -1.20
CA MET A 67 -7.89 -7.03 -0.58
C MET A 67 -8.67 -7.49 0.65
N GLY A 68 -8.74 -6.63 1.66
CA GLY A 68 -9.28 -6.97 2.98
C GLY A 68 -8.29 -7.71 3.89
N GLN A 69 -7.06 -8.00 3.45
CA GLN A 69 -6.03 -8.54 4.33
C GLN A 69 -5.78 -7.58 5.49
N GLU A 70 -5.83 -8.13 6.70
CA GLU A 70 -5.56 -7.41 7.95
C GLU A 70 -4.17 -7.76 8.49
N TYR A 71 -3.55 -6.77 9.12
CA TYR A 71 -2.24 -6.87 9.74
C TYR A 71 -2.29 -6.32 11.17
N THR A 72 -1.67 -7.06 12.09
CA THR A 72 -1.72 -6.75 13.52
C THR A 72 -0.37 -6.25 14.06
N ARG A 73 0.67 -6.29 13.23
CA ARG A 73 2.02 -5.88 13.53
C ARG A 73 2.60 -5.06 12.38
N ILE A 74 3.40 -4.07 12.77
CA ILE A 74 4.22 -3.28 11.87
C ILE A 74 5.65 -3.25 12.42
N ALA A 75 6.64 -3.27 11.54
CA ALA A 75 8.04 -3.12 11.92
C ALA A 75 8.83 -2.37 10.84
N LEU A 76 9.90 -1.70 11.27
CA LEU A 76 10.92 -1.19 10.38
C LEU A 76 11.78 -2.37 9.94
N GLY A 77 12.23 -2.33 8.70
CA GLY A 77 13.31 -3.18 8.25
C GLY A 77 14.29 -2.43 7.37
N LYS A 78 15.45 -3.06 7.22
CA LYS A 78 16.54 -2.59 6.38
C LYS A 78 17.06 -3.76 5.56
N HIS A 79 17.25 -3.56 4.26
CA HIS A 79 17.69 -4.63 3.35
C HIS A 79 16.85 -5.91 3.45
N TYR A 80 15.52 -5.77 3.51
CA TYR A 80 14.56 -6.88 3.60
C TYR A 80 14.56 -7.67 4.93
N GLU A 81 15.30 -7.21 5.93
CA GLU A 81 15.33 -7.79 7.27
C GLU A 81 14.59 -6.90 8.27
N ILE A 82 13.68 -7.49 9.04
CA ILE A 82 12.96 -6.80 10.12
C ILE A 82 13.94 -6.46 11.24
N LEU A 83 13.88 -5.23 11.74
CA LEU A 83 14.56 -4.80 12.95
C LEU A 83 13.68 -5.13 14.17
N PRO A 84 14.00 -6.18 14.96
CA PRO A 84 13.04 -6.75 15.92
C PRO A 84 12.60 -5.78 17.04
N HIS A 85 13.47 -4.84 17.41
CA HIS A 85 13.19 -3.83 18.44
C HIS A 85 12.21 -2.75 17.99
N THR A 86 11.83 -2.71 16.70
CA THR A 86 10.88 -1.74 16.13
C THR A 86 9.47 -2.30 15.96
N ILE A 87 9.26 -3.57 16.32
CA ILE A 87 7.96 -4.23 16.19
C ILE A 87 6.98 -3.55 17.15
N GLN A 88 5.87 -3.08 16.60
CA GLN A 88 4.76 -2.50 17.35
C GLN A 88 3.44 -3.10 16.88
N THR A 89 2.41 -3.02 17.74
CA THR A 89 1.04 -3.36 17.35
C THR A 89 0.54 -2.32 16.35
N CYS A 90 -0.12 -2.77 15.29
CA CYS A 90 -0.90 -1.91 14.40
C CYS A 90 -2.21 -2.61 14.05
N HIS A 91 -3.18 -1.87 13.54
CA HIS A 91 -4.39 -2.44 12.95
C HIS A 91 -4.55 -1.85 11.57
N ALA A 92 -3.99 -2.55 10.59
CA ALA A 92 -3.96 -2.11 9.21
C ALA A 92 -4.79 -3.07 8.35
N ARG A 93 -5.58 -2.53 7.43
CA ARG A 93 -6.37 -3.30 6.48
C ARG A 93 -6.11 -2.81 5.07
N VAL A 94 -5.77 -3.72 4.16
CA VAL A 94 -5.64 -3.39 2.75
C VAL A 94 -7.02 -3.15 2.16
N ILE A 95 -7.30 -1.93 1.72
CA ILE A 95 -8.58 -1.61 1.05
C ILE A 95 -8.60 -2.21 -0.35
N CYS A 96 -7.56 -1.94 -1.15
CA CYS A 96 -7.39 -2.51 -2.47
C CYS A 96 -5.95 -2.35 -2.94
N PHE A 97 -5.61 -3.06 -4.02
CA PHE A 97 -4.35 -2.91 -4.75
C PHE A 97 -4.57 -2.15 -6.05
N PHE A 98 -3.50 -1.69 -6.69
CA PHE A 98 -3.51 -1.07 -8.00
C PHE A 98 -2.52 -1.80 -8.89
N ASN A 99 -3.00 -2.32 -10.02
CA ASN A 99 -2.15 -3.03 -10.97
C ASN A 99 -1.23 -2.07 -11.76
N ALA A 100 -0.44 -2.59 -12.69
CA ALA A 100 0.47 -1.80 -13.53
C ALA A 100 -0.21 -0.69 -14.37
N LEU A 101 -1.52 -0.76 -14.59
CA LEU A 101 -2.31 0.29 -15.27
C LEU A 101 -3.01 1.22 -14.27
N MET A 102 -2.64 1.18 -12.99
CA MET A 102 -3.31 1.92 -11.91
C MET A 102 -4.81 1.63 -11.82
N LEU A 103 -5.25 0.41 -12.18
CA LEU A 103 -6.64 -0.01 -11.99
C LEU A 103 -6.79 -0.70 -10.64
N PRO A 104 -7.85 -0.42 -9.86
CA PRO A 104 -8.13 -1.13 -8.62
C PRO A 104 -8.22 -2.64 -8.83
N SER A 105 -7.56 -3.38 -7.96
CA SER A 105 -7.36 -4.82 -8.00
C SER A 105 -7.69 -5.45 -6.65
N LYS A 106 -8.21 -6.69 -6.71
CA LYS A 106 -8.55 -7.47 -5.52
C LYS A 106 -7.35 -8.19 -4.90
N TYR A 107 -6.19 -8.16 -5.53
CA TYR A 107 -4.99 -8.82 -5.02
C TYR A 107 -3.71 -8.10 -5.46
N ALA A 108 -2.65 -8.28 -4.65
CA ALA A 108 -1.28 -8.13 -5.09
C ALA A 108 -0.85 -9.40 -5.81
N LEU A 109 -0.38 -9.29 -7.05
CA LEU A 109 0.14 -10.43 -7.79
C LEU A 109 1.53 -10.80 -7.28
N ARG A 110 1.73 -12.08 -6.95
CA ARG A 110 3.05 -12.62 -6.62
C ARG A 110 4.10 -12.19 -7.64
N GLY A 111 5.22 -11.68 -7.16
CA GLY A 111 6.35 -11.27 -8.00
C GLY A 111 6.21 -9.92 -8.70
N ASN A 112 5.12 -9.17 -8.50
CA ASN A 112 4.93 -7.84 -9.09
C ASN A 112 5.03 -6.73 -8.04
N HIS A 113 5.68 -5.64 -8.44
CA HIS A 113 5.59 -4.37 -7.73
C HIS A 113 4.27 -3.71 -8.07
N GLU A 114 3.49 -3.40 -7.04
CA GLU A 114 2.18 -2.78 -7.19
C GLU A 114 2.04 -1.67 -6.14
N SER A 115 0.91 -0.97 -6.19
CA SER A 115 0.55 0.01 -5.17
C SER A 115 -0.69 -0.46 -4.41
N SER A 116 -0.90 0.08 -3.22
CA SER A 116 -2.05 -0.27 -2.38
C SER A 116 -2.62 0.95 -1.69
N LEU A 117 -3.90 0.89 -1.36
CA LEU A 117 -4.55 1.79 -0.42
C LEU A 117 -4.76 1.00 0.88
N ILE A 118 -4.21 1.50 1.99
CA ILE A 118 -4.26 0.83 3.29
C ILE A 118 -4.85 1.77 4.31
N GLN A 119 -5.81 1.26 5.09
CA GLN A 119 -6.43 1.98 6.20
C GLN A 119 -5.84 1.51 7.52
N PHE A 120 -5.57 2.45 8.43
CA PHE A 120 -5.10 2.19 9.79
C PHE A 120 -6.16 2.60 10.80
N GLU A 121 -6.84 1.62 11.40
CA GLU A 121 -8.02 1.86 12.25
C GLU A 121 -7.71 2.72 13.49
N GLN A 122 -6.49 2.59 14.02
CA GLN A 122 -6.03 3.28 15.23
C GLN A 122 -5.18 4.53 14.92
N GLY A 123 -5.21 5.01 13.68
CA GLY A 123 -4.32 6.08 13.21
C GLY A 123 -3.07 5.52 12.53
N ILE A 124 -2.49 6.33 11.65
CA ILE A 124 -1.30 5.95 10.88
C ILE A 124 -0.10 5.90 11.83
N PRO A 125 0.61 4.76 11.95
CA PRO A 125 1.78 4.66 12.80
C PRO A 125 2.85 5.69 12.43
N GLN A 126 3.35 6.43 13.42
CA GLN A 126 4.31 7.52 13.22
C GLN A 126 5.58 7.08 12.47
N MET A 127 6.01 5.83 12.65
CA MET A 127 7.17 5.27 11.95
C MET A 127 7.05 5.33 10.41
N ILE A 128 5.84 5.35 9.86
CA ILE A 128 5.63 5.50 8.42
C ILE A 128 6.12 6.87 7.96
N TYR A 129 5.82 7.92 8.71
CA TYR A 129 6.25 9.27 8.38
C TYR A 129 7.74 9.49 8.69
N ASP A 130 8.23 8.93 9.79
CA ASP A 130 9.60 9.16 10.24
C ASP A 130 10.63 8.38 9.41
N GLU A 131 10.28 7.17 8.95
CA GLU A 131 11.26 6.21 8.41
C GLU A 131 11.04 5.84 6.94
N LEU A 132 9.80 5.88 6.44
CA LEU A 132 9.47 5.47 5.08
C LEU A 132 9.50 6.67 4.13
N LEU A 133 10.01 6.47 2.91
CA LEU A 133 10.12 7.51 1.90
C LEU A 133 8.74 8.11 1.55
N GLU A 134 8.60 9.43 1.69
CA GLU A 134 7.49 10.18 1.09
C GLU A 134 7.73 10.33 -0.42
N ILE A 135 6.78 9.82 -1.22
CA ILE A 135 6.80 9.92 -2.68
C ILE A 135 6.07 11.21 -3.08
N THR A 136 6.85 12.22 -3.47
CA THR A 136 6.35 13.51 -3.96
C THR A 136 6.37 13.61 -5.49
N GLU A 137 7.17 12.76 -6.16
CA GLU A 137 7.34 12.75 -7.62
C GLU A 137 7.46 11.31 -8.16
N LEU A 138 7.16 11.13 -9.45
CA LEU A 138 7.25 9.83 -10.15
C LEU A 138 8.08 9.95 -11.45
N PRO A 139 8.95 8.96 -11.77
CA PRO A 139 9.16 7.72 -11.03
C PRO A 139 10.01 7.93 -9.76
N PHE A 140 9.71 7.18 -8.69
CA PHE A 140 10.51 7.20 -7.47
C PHE A 140 11.51 6.04 -7.46
N LYS A 141 12.50 6.12 -6.55
CA LYS A 141 13.45 5.04 -6.29
C LYS A 141 13.33 4.58 -4.84
N PRO A 142 13.16 3.27 -4.57
CA PRO A 142 13.15 2.74 -3.22
C PRO A 142 14.44 3.05 -2.47
N THR A 143 14.35 3.13 -1.15
CA THR A 143 15.51 3.24 -0.26
C THR A 143 15.80 1.89 0.41
N ASP A 144 16.89 1.83 1.18
CA ASP A 144 17.20 0.63 1.97
C ASP A 144 16.21 0.41 3.13
N LYS A 145 15.47 1.45 3.55
CA LYS A 145 14.45 1.38 4.60
C LYS A 145 13.12 0.96 4.04
N GLN A 146 12.45 0.07 4.77
CA GLN A 146 11.21 -0.57 4.38
C GLN A 146 10.33 -0.75 5.61
N ILE A 147 9.03 -0.82 5.42
CA ILE A 147 8.09 -1.15 6.49
C ILE A 147 7.42 -2.48 6.19
N PHE A 148 7.35 -3.33 7.21
CA PHE A 148 6.73 -4.65 7.14
C PHE A 148 5.39 -4.60 7.85
N LEU A 149 4.34 -5.08 7.21
CA LEU A 149 3.05 -5.40 7.83
C LEU A 149 2.90 -6.92 7.89
N PHE A 150 2.55 -7.46 9.06
CA PHE A 150 2.42 -8.90 9.31
C PHE A 150 1.53 -9.23 10.53
#